data_AF-A0A7W1JLF4-F1
#
_entry.id   AF-A0A7W1JLF4-F1
#
_cell.length_a   1.000
_cell.length_b   1.000
_cell.length_c   1.000
_cell.angle_alpha   90.00
_cell.angle_beta   90.00
_cell.angle_gamma   90.00
#
_symmetry.space_group_name_H-M   'P 1'
#
loop_
_entity.id
_entity.type
_entity.pdbx_description
1 polymer ?
#
loop_
_entity_poly.entity_id
_entity_poly.type
_entity_poly.pdbx_seq_one_letter_code
_entity_poly.pdbx_strand_id
1 'polypeptide(L)'
;MTTTAPLTTEAPSARVSPVDGLRQTLTLGWRTLVQIRHNPWELGDFSFQPIMFVLLMTYVFGGAIAGSTSAYLTFMLPGIIVMNMLFVTMYVGMGLNVDLTKGVYDRLRSLPIARWAPMAGRISADLVKQAWSILLVLVVGMILG
;
A
#
# COMPACT_ATOMS: atom_id res chain seq x y z
N MET A 1 -49.68 -16.61 -37.38
CA MET A 1 -49.64 -16.78 -35.91
C MET A 1 -48.39 -17.56 -35.57
N THR A 2 -47.29 -16.86 -35.28
CA THR A 2 -46.00 -17.46 -34.88
C THR A 2 -45.85 -17.26 -33.38
N THR A 3 -45.91 -18.38 -32.64
CA THR A 3 -45.77 -18.46 -31.19
C THR A 3 -44.33 -18.11 -30.78
N THR A 4 -44.14 -16.96 -30.13
CA THR A 4 -42.89 -16.61 -29.44
C THR A 4 -42.84 -17.37 -28.11
N ALA A 5 -41.94 -18.35 -28.02
CA ALA A 5 -41.64 -19.04 -26.77
C ALA A 5 -41.09 -18.06 -25.72
N PRO A 6 -41.44 -18.19 -24.43
CA PRO A 6 -40.92 -17.32 -23.39
C PRO A 6 -39.42 -17.59 -23.19
N LEU A 7 -38.60 -16.55 -23.33
CA LEU A 7 -37.20 -16.58 -22.93
C LEU A 7 -37.15 -16.74 -21.41
N THR A 8 -36.75 -17.92 -20.93
CA THR A 8 -36.35 -18.12 -19.55
C THR A 8 -35.08 -17.31 -19.31
N THR A 9 -35.23 -16.08 -18.83
CA THR A 9 -34.13 -15.30 -18.29
C THR A 9 -33.68 -15.97 -17.00
N GLU A 10 -32.73 -16.91 -17.08
CA GLU A 10 -31.99 -17.36 -15.91
C GLU A 10 -31.31 -16.12 -15.30
N ALA A 11 -31.85 -15.65 -14.18
CA ALA A 11 -31.20 -14.62 -13.39
C ALA A 11 -29.84 -15.16 -12.93
N PRO A 12 -28.70 -14.55 -13.30
CA PRO A 12 -27.40 -15.05 -12.91
C PRO A 12 -27.25 -14.86 -11.40
N SER A 13 -27.43 -15.94 -10.63
CA SER A 13 -27.14 -15.97 -9.21
C SER A 13 -25.62 -16.05 -8.98
N ALA A 14 -24.88 -15.03 -9.40
CA ALA A 14 -23.46 -14.93 -9.11
C ALA A 14 -23.25 -14.31 -7.73
N ARG A 15 -23.61 -15.05 -6.67
CA ARG A 15 -23.18 -14.73 -5.31
C ARG A 15 -21.67 -15.00 -5.27
N VAL A 16 -20.86 -13.97 -5.53
CA VAL A 16 -19.40 -14.07 -5.46
C VAL A 16 -19.03 -14.55 -4.05
N SER A 17 -18.40 -15.72 -3.95
CA SER A 17 -17.99 -16.27 -2.67
C SER A 17 -16.94 -15.34 -2.04
N PRO A 18 -16.99 -15.07 -0.73
CA PRO A 18 -15.96 -14.29 -0.03
C PRO A 18 -14.55 -14.87 -0.22
N VAL A 19 -14.43 -16.18 -0.49
CA VAL A 19 -13.18 -16.86 -0.80
C VAL A 19 -12.61 -16.44 -2.17
N ASP A 20 -13.48 -16.25 -3.16
CA ASP A 20 -13.07 -15.78 -4.50
C ASP A 20 -12.62 -14.32 -4.46
N GLY A 21 -13.26 -13.50 -3.63
CA GLY A 21 -12.83 -12.13 -3.34
C GLY A 21 -11.43 -12.08 -2.71
N LEU A 22 -11.10 -13.01 -1.81
CA LEU A 22 -9.78 -13.10 -1.17
C LEU A 22 -8.69 -13.51 -2.18
N ARG A 23 -8.97 -14.47 -3.05
CA ARG A 23 -8.06 -14.89 -4.13
C ARG A 23 -7.80 -13.77 -5.14
N GLN A 24 -8.84 -13.02 -5.50
CA GLN A 24 -8.72 -11.86 -6.39
C GLN A 24 -7.90 -10.74 -5.75
N THR A 25 -8.12 -10.48 -4.45
CA THR A 25 -7.33 -9.53 -3.64
C THR A 25 -5.85 -9.87 -3.66
N LEU A 26 -5.51 -11.14 -3.39
CA LEU A 26 -4.13 -11.63 -3.40
C LEU A 26 -3.51 -11.55 -4.80
N THR A 27 -4.28 -11.87 -5.84
CA THR A 27 -3.77 -11.82 -7.23
C THR A 27 -3.51 -10.37 -7.67
N LEU A 28 -4.39 -9.43 -7.34
CA LEU A 28 -4.16 -8.00 -7.62
C LEU A 28 -3.04 -7.41 -6.76
N GLY A 29 -2.94 -7.81 -5.49
CA GLY A 29 -1.82 -7.43 -4.61
C GLY A 29 -0.50 -7.94 -5.17
N TRP A 30 -0.44 -9.21 -5.59
CA TRP A 30 0.72 -9.79 -6.26
C TRP A 30 1.06 -9.06 -7.56
N ARG A 31 0.06 -8.73 -8.39
CA ARG A 31 0.29 -7.96 -9.61
C ARG A 31 0.93 -6.60 -9.31
N THR A 32 0.42 -5.90 -8.30
CA THR A 32 0.94 -4.59 -7.87
C THR A 32 2.37 -4.72 -7.33
N LEU A 33 2.66 -5.80 -6.61
CA LEU A 33 4.02 -6.14 -6.15
C LEU A 33 4.98 -6.50 -7.29
N VAL A 34 4.53 -7.22 -8.31
CA VAL A 34 5.35 -7.53 -9.50
C VAL A 34 5.58 -6.29 -10.35
N GLN A 35 4.66 -5.34 -10.34
CA GLN A 35 4.79 -4.07 -11.05
C GLN A 35 5.93 -3.21 -10.51
N ILE A 36 6.22 -3.30 -9.21
CA ILE A 36 7.42 -2.72 -8.59
C ILE A 36 8.69 -3.22 -9.27
N ARG A 37 8.75 -4.50 -9.63
CA ARG A 37 9.92 -5.08 -10.31
C ARG A 37 10.15 -4.46 -11.69
N HIS A 38 9.11 -3.93 -12.31
CA HIS A 38 9.16 -3.24 -13.61
C HIS A 38 9.43 -1.74 -13.46
N ASN A 39 9.12 -1.16 -12.29
CA ASN A 39 9.40 0.24 -11.98
C ASN A 39 10.17 0.36 -10.65
N PRO A 40 11.47 0.00 -10.62
CA PRO A 40 12.25 -0.02 -9.39
C PRO A 40 12.41 1.38 -8.77
N TRP A 41 12.23 2.44 -9.56
CA TRP A 41 12.32 3.82 -9.10
C TRP A 41 11.29 4.15 -8.01
N GLU A 42 10.08 3.59 -8.09
CA GLU A 42 9.01 3.84 -7.10
C GLU A 42 9.40 3.34 -5.71
N LEU A 43 10.00 2.14 -5.62
CA LEU A 43 10.55 1.63 -4.36
C LEU A 43 11.74 2.46 -3.87
N GLY A 44 12.55 2.94 -4.82
CA GLY A 44 13.68 3.82 -4.57
C GLY A 44 13.23 5.04 -3.77
N ASP A 45 12.30 5.83 -4.31
CA ASP A 45 11.82 7.05 -3.66
C ASP A 45 11.23 6.79 -2.25
N PHE A 46 10.44 5.72 -2.08
CA PHE A 46 9.88 5.33 -0.77
C PHE A 46 10.94 4.92 0.27
N SER A 47 12.11 4.48 -0.17
CA SER A 47 13.19 4.04 0.71
C SER A 47 14.23 5.16 0.93
N PHE A 48 14.52 5.93 -0.11
CA PHE A 48 15.59 6.92 -0.11
C PHE A 48 15.26 8.11 0.81
N GLN A 49 14.02 8.62 0.74
CA GLN A 49 13.58 9.75 1.55
C GLN A 49 13.74 9.48 3.06
N PRO A 50 13.20 8.38 3.64
CA PRO A 50 13.37 8.12 5.07
C PRO A 50 14.82 7.82 5.46
N ILE A 51 15.59 7.09 4.63
CA ILE A 51 17.00 6.82 4.92
C ILE A 51 17.80 8.13 4.97
N MET A 52 17.63 8.99 3.98
CA MET A 52 18.29 10.31 3.94
C MET A 52 17.93 11.13 5.17
N PHE A 53 16.67 11.09 5.61
CA PHE A 53 16.23 11.82 6.80
C PHE A 53 16.87 11.28 8.09
N VAL A 54 16.95 9.96 8.24
CA VAL A 54 17.66 9.31 9.37
C VAL A 54 19.13 9.73 9.37
N LEU A 55 19.81 9.65 8.23
CA LEU A 55 21.22 10.03 8.12
C LEU A 55 21.44 11.51 8.46
N LEU A 56 20.62 12.40 7.90
CA LEU A 56 20.71 13.84 8.16
C LEU A 56 20.52 14.10 9.64
N MET A 57 19.47 13.56 10.25
CA MET A 57 19.21 13.76 11.66
C MET A 57 20.31 13.20 12.56
N THR A 58 20.77 11.98 12.32
CA THR A 58 21.82 11.35 13.13
C THR A 58 23.14 12.11 13.02
N TYR A 59 23.59 12.48 11.82
CA TYR A 59 24.90 13.10 11.63
C TYR A 59 24.92 14.62 11.80
N VAL A 60 23.84 15.32 11.41
CA VAL A 60 23.75 16.78 11.55
C VAL A 60 23.31 17.16 12.95
N PHE A 61 22.33 16.46 13.52
CA PHE A 61 21.74 16.84 14.81
C PHE A 61 22.21 15.95 15.97
N GLY A 62 22.61 14.69 15.73
CA GLY A 62 23.04 13.79 16.81
C GLY A 62 24.29 14.26 17.56
N GLY A 63 25.26 14.83 16.85
CA GLY A 63 26.45 15.44 17.47
C GLY A 63 26.14 16.74 18.22
N ALA A 64 25.18 17.53 17.74
CA ALA A 64 24.83 18.84 18.30
C ALA A 64 23.87 18.77 19.50
N ILE A 65 22.98 17.77 19.55
CA ILE A 65 21.89 17.69 20.54
C ILE A 65 22.21 16.72 21.69
N ALA A 66 22.76 15.53 21.39
CA ALA A 66 22.88 14.46 22.39
C ALA A 66 24.32 14.15 22.81
N GLY A 67 25.32 14.79 22.20
CA GLY A 67 26.75 14.48 22.43
C GLY A 67 27.20 13.12 21.91
N SER A 68 26.26 12.23 21.52
CA SER A 68 26.53 10.98 20.81
C SER A 68 25.44 10.71 19.77
N THR A 69 25.87 10.32 18.56
CA THR A 69 25.00 10.03 17.43
C THR A 69 24.11 8.80 17.67
N SER A 70 24.60 7.79 18.37
CA SER A 70 23.86 6.55 18.66
C SER A 70 22.67 6.75 19.63
N ALA A 71 22.87 7.50 20.73
CA ALA A 71 21.78 7.78 21.67
C ALA A 71 20.66 8.62 21.01
N TYR A 72 21.04 9.58 20.17
CA TYR A 72 20.07 10.37 19.40
C TYR A 72 19.31 9.52 18.38
N LEU A 73 20.01 8.61 17.70
CA LEU A 73 19.42 7.69 16.73
C LEU A 73 18.36 6.80 17.41
N THR A 74 18.66 6.18 18.55
CA THR A 74 17.71 5.31 19.27
C THR A 74 16.47 6.07 19.75
N PHE A 75 16.65 7.31 20.22
CA PHE A 75 15.54 8.16 20.65
C PHE A 75 14.63 8.57 19.47
N MET A 76 15.23 8.92 18.33
CA MET A 76 14.50 9.51 17.22
C MET A 76 13.93 8.48 16.24
N LEU A 77 14.54 7.29 16.12
CA LEU A 77 14.11 6.22 15.22
C LEU A 77 12.60 5.91 15.30
N PRO A 78 11.99 5.68 16.49
CA PRO A 78 10.55 5.43 16.58
C PRO A 78 9.72 6.62 16.10
N GLY A 79 10.17 7.85 16.34
CA GLY A 79 9.48 9.06 15.87
C GLY A 79 9.44 9.16 14.35
N ILE A 80 10.55 8.84 13.67
CA ILE A 80 10.61 8.81 12.20
C ILE A 80 9.69 7.74 11.63
N ILE A 81 9.66 6.55 12.26
CA ILE A 81 8.78 5.46 11.82
C ILE A 81 7.30 5.88 11.90
N VAL A 82 6.89 6.49 13.03
CA VAL A 82 5.51 6.97 13.21
C VAL A 82 5.19 8.09 12.23
N MET A 83 6.08 9.06 12.04
CA MET A 83 5.90 10.15 11.08
C MET A 83 5.74 9.60 9.66
N ASN A 84 6.53 8.59 9.27
CA ASN A 84 6.42 7.94 7.98
C ASN A 84 5.06 7.24 7.80
N MET A 85 4.58 6.51 8.82
CA MET A 85 3.25 5.88 8.80
C MET A 85 2.11 6.90 8.59
N LEU A 86 2.23 8.10 9.17
CA LEU A 86 1.25 9.17 8.98
C LEU A 86 1.20 9.63 7.52
N PHE A 87 2.36 9.87 6.89
CA PHE A 87 2.41 10.23 5.48
C PHE A 87 1.83 9.14 4.57
N VAL A 88 2.14 7.88 4.87
CA VAL A 88 1.66 6.74 4.08
C VAL A 88 0.14 6.62 4.16
N THR A 89 -0.43 6.84 5.35
CA THR A 89 -1.88 6.89 5.54
C THR A 89 -2.52 7.99 4.67
N MET A 90 -1.86 9.15 4.58
CA MET A 90 -2.30 10.24 3.70
C MET A 90 -2.27 9.84 2.22
N TYR A 91 -1.20 9.17 1.76
CA TYR A 91 -1.11 8.67 0.38
C TYR A 91 -2.18 7.64 0.05
N VAL A 92 -2.45 6.70 0.97
CA VAL A 92 -3.54 5.72 0.82
C VAL A 92 -4.90 6.43 0.78
N GLY A 93 -5.13 7.41 1.65
CA GLY A 93 -6.34 8.23 1.68
C GLY A 93 -6.57 9.01 0.39
N MET A 94 -5.51 9.61 -0.17
CA MET A 94 -5.57 10.28 -1.47
C MET A 94 -5.87 9.29 -2.61
N GLY A 95 -5.21 8.13 -2.62
CA GLY A 95 -5.47 7.08 -3.60
C GLY A 95 -6.92 6.58 -3.55
N LEU A 96 -7.43 6.36 -2.35
CA LEU A 96 -8.82 6.02 -2.08
C LEU A 96 -9.77 7.11 -2.60
N ASN A 97 -9.50 8.38 -2.29
CA ASN A 97 -10.30 9.50 -2.76
C ASN A 97 -10.36 9.56 -4.29
N VAL A 98 -9.22 9.42 -4.96
CA VAL A 98 -9.14 9.39 -6.44
C VAL A 98 -9.98 8.25 -7.02
N ASP A 99 -9.89 7.06 -6.42
CA ASP A 99 -10.63 5.88 -6.86
C ASP A 99 -12.15 6.05 -6.67
N LEU A 100 -12.57 6.75 -5.61
CA LEU A 100 -13.96 7.16 -5.39
C LEU A 100 -14.41 8.21 -6.42
N THR A 101 -13.66 9.29 -6.60
CA THR A 101 -14.00 10.39 -7.53
C THR A 101 -14.09 9.93 -8.98
N LYS A 102 -13.27 8.95 -9.39
CA LYS A 102 -13.31 8.39 -10.76
C LYS A 102 -14.46 7.41 -11.00
N GLY A 103 -15.31 7.15 -10.00
CA GLY A 103 -16.48 6.27 -10.13
C GLY A 103 -16.10 4.81 -10.41
N VAL A 104 -14.88 4.39 -10.07
CA VAL A 104 -14.42 2.99 -10.23
C VAL A 104 -15.33 2.06 -9.45
N TYR A 105 -15.79 2.50 -8.28
CA TYR A 105 -16.76 1.79 -7.44
C TYR A 105 -18.14 1.59 -8.07
N ASP A 106 -18.62 2.54 -8.86
CA ASP A 106 -19.92 2.44 -9.55
C ASP A 106 -19.82 1.54 -10.78
N ARG A 107 -18.66 1.51 -11.44
CA ARG A 107 -18.39 0.58 -12.56
C ARG A 107 -18.18 -0.86 -12.11
N LEU A 108 -17.58 -1.08 -10.94
CA LEU A 108 -17.45 -2.42 -10.34
C LEU A 108 -18.79 -2.96 -9.81
N ARG A 109 -19.79 -2.10 -9.65
CA ARG A 109 -21.14 -2.47 -9.19
C ARG A 109 -21.95 -3.21 -10.26
N SER A 110 -21.59 -3.10 -11.54
CA SER A 110 -22.26 -3.78 -12.65
C SER A 110 -21.57 -5.07 -13.11
N LEU A 111 -20.43 -5.45 -12.52
CA LEU A 111 -19.69 -6.68 -12.80
C LEU A 111 -19.82 -7.68 -11.63
N PRO A 112 -19.83 -9.01 -11.89
CA PRO A 112 -19.91 -10.04 -10.85
C PRO A 112 -18.54 -10.23 -10.15
N ILE A 113 -18.06 -9.19 -9.46
CA ILE A 113 -16.79 -9.18 -8.72
C ILE A 113 -17.02 -8.56 -7.34
N ALA A 114 -16.35 -9.08 -6.31
CA ALA A 114 -16.44 -8.54 -4.96
C ALA A 114 -15.87 -7.10 -4.91
N ARG A 115 -16.74 -6.11 -4.64
CA ARG A 115 -16.44 -4.66 -4.68
C ARG A 115 -15.24 -4.22 -3.81
N TRP A 116 -14.88 -4.99 -2.80
CA TRP A 116 -13.77 -4.70 -1.89
C TRP A 116 -12.42 -5.24 -2.39
N ALA A 117 -12.42 -6.22 -3.30
CA ALA A 117 -11.22 -6.98 -3.65
C ALA A 117 -10.10 -6.15 -4.33
N PRO A 118 -10.39 -5.22 -5.26
CA PRO A 118 -9.34 -4.41 -5.87
C PRO A 118 -8.68 -3.42 -4.90
N MET A 119 -9.51 -2.81 -4.04
CA MET A 119 -9.03 -1.89 -3.00
C MET A 119 -8.19 -2.61 -1.96
N ALA A 120 -8.68 -3.74 -1.46
CA ALA A 120 -7.90 -4.56 -0.54
C ALA A 120 -6.61 -5.04 -1.19
N GLY A 121 -6.60 -5.37 -2.49
CA GLY A 121 -5.39 -5.80 -3.19
C GLY A 121 -4.33 -4.70 -3.25
N ARG A 122 -4.75 -3.46 -3.54
CA ARG A 122 -3.88 -2.28 -3.53
C ARG A 122 -3.35 -1.95 -2.13
N ILE A 123 -4.24 -1.89 -1.13
CA ILE A 123 -3.87 -1.62 0.27
C ILE A 123 -2.90 -2.69 0.78
N SER A 124 -3.12 -3.96 0.44
CA SER A 124 -2.23 -5.06 0.81
C SER A 124 -0.84 -4.89 0.18
N ALA A 125 -0.77 -4.49 -1.10
CA ALA A 125 0.50 -4.23 -1.76
C ALA A 125 1.24 -3.02 -1.14
N ASP A 126 0.51 -1.95 -0.81
CA ASP A 126 1.09 -0.78 -0.14
C ASP A 126 1.59 -1.13 1.27
N LEU A 127 0.89 -1.98 2.03
CA LEU A 127 1.36 -2.49 3.32
C LEU A 127 2.69 -3.25 3.20
N VAL A 128 2.86 -4.06 2.14
CA VAL A 128 4.11 -4.79 1.90
C VAL A 128 5.25 -3.84 1.54
N LYS A 129 5.01 -2.83 0.69
CA LYS A 129 5.99 -1.76 0.41
C LYS A 129 6.39 -1.03 1.69
N GLN A 130 5.41 -0.77 2.56
CA GLN A 130 5.65 -0.09 3.83
C GLN A 130 6.48 -0.93 4.79
N ALA A 131 6.17 -2.21 4.91
CA ALA A 131 6.95 -3.15 5.71
C ALA A 131 8.41 -3.21 5.24
N TRP A 132 8.63 -3.20 3.92
CA TRP A 132 9.97 -3.14 3.33
C TRP A 132 10.73 -1.87 3.70
N SER A 133 10.09 -0.69 3.56
CA SER A 133 10.71 0.59 3.92
C SER A 133 11.07 0.66 5.41
N ILE A 134 10.17 0.21 6.30
CA ILE A 134 10.44 0.12 7.75
C ILE A 134 11.61 -0.81 8.03
N LEU A 135 11.64 -1.98 7.41
CA LEU A 135 12.73 -2.95 7.57
C LEU A 135 14.08 -2.35 7.15
N LEU A 136 14.14 -1.63 6.03
CA LEU A 136 15.35 -0.92 5.61
C LEU A 136 15.80 0.14 6.61
N VAL A 137 14.86 0.96 7.12
CA VAL A 137 15.17 1.98 8.13
C VAL A 137 15.70 1.34 9.42
N LEU A 138 15.12 0.23 9.86
CA LEU A 138 15.58 -0.52 11.02
C LEU A 138 16.98 -1.10 10.81
N VAL A 139 17.25 -1.69 9.64
CA VAL A 139 18.58 -2.22 9.28
C VAL A 139 19.62 -1.11 9.25
N VAL A 140 19.31 0.02 8.62
CA VAL A 140 20.20 1.18 8.59
C VAL A 140 20.43 1.71 10.00
N GLY A 141 19.38 1.84 10.82
CA GLY A 141 19.49 2.23 12.22
C GLY A 141 20.42 1.31 13.02
N MET A 142 20.24 -0.01 12.88
CA MET A 142 21.10 -1.00 13.53
C MET A 142 22.56 -0.95 13.06
N ILE A 143 22.83 -0.67 11.79
CA ILE A 143 24.19 -0.51 11.27
C ILE A 143 24.86 0.75 11.84
N LEU A 144 24.08 1.81 12.03
CA LEU A 144 24.57 3.11 12.51
C LEU A 144 24.83 3.14 14.02
N GLY A 145 24.26 2.19 14.78
CA GLY A 145 24.51 2.01 16.22
C GLY A 145 23.30 2.32 17.08
#